data_AF-A0A7L3J495-F1
#
_entry.id   AF-A0A7L3J495-F1
#
_cell.length_a   1.000
_cell.length_b   1.000
_cell.length_c   1.000
_cell.angle_alpha   90.00
_cell.angle_beta   90.00
_cell.angle_gamma   90.00
#
_symmetry.space_group_name_H-M   'P 1'
#
loop_
_entity.id
_entity.type
_entity.pdbx_description
1 polymer ?
#
loop_
_entity_poly.entity_id
_entity_poly.type
_entity_poly.pdbx_seq_one_letter_code
_entity_poly.pdbx_strand_id
1 'polypeptide(L)'
;EPQPKRMEEVYRALKNGLDEYLEVHQTELDKLTTQLKDMKRNSRLGVLYDLDKQIKAVERYMRRLEFHISKVDELYEAYCIQRRLCDGASKMKQAFAMSPASKAARESLTEINRSYKEYTENMCTIEAELENLLGEFCIKMKGLAGFARLCPGDQYEIFMRYGRQRWKLKGKIEVNGKQSWDGEEMVFLPLIVGLISIKVCMLTPLPASKAGV
;
A
#
# COMPACT_ATOMS: atom_id res chain seq x y z
N GLU A 1 -18.03 4.36 -2.95
CA GLU A 1 -17.91 5.73 -2.43
C GLU A 1 -16.44 6.04 -2.24
N PRO A 2 -15.94 7.09 -2.92
CA PRO A 2 -14.54 7.48 -2.84
C PRO A 2 -14.16 7.90 -1.41
N GLN A 3 -12.87 7.83 -1.08
CA GLN A 3 -12.32 8.13 0.25
C GLN A 3 -11.28 9.26 0.19
N PRO A 4 -11.68 10.54 0.04
CA PRO A 4 -10.75 11.63 -0.24
C PRO A 4 -9.67 11.87 0.81
N LYS A 5 -10.03 11.73 2.10
CA LYS A 5 -9.04 11.89 3.19
C LYS A 5 -7.98 10.79 3.14
N ARG A 6 -8.44 9.56 2.89
CA ARG A 6 -7.55 8.40 2.84
C ARG A 6 -6.67 8.41 1.60
N MET A 7 -7.23 8.81 0.46
CA MET A 7 -6.48 9.05 -0.78
C MET A 7 -5.34 10.04 -0.54
N GLU A 8 -5.61 11.17 0.13
CA GLU A 8 -4.61 12.19 0.47
C GLU A 8 -3.51 11.67 1.41
N GLU A 9 -3.88 10.94 2.47
CA GLU A 9 -2.92 10.30 3.37
C GLU A 9 -1.97 9.35 2.63
N VAL A 10 -2.53 8.48 1.79
CA VAL A 10 -1.78 7.47 1.03
C VAL A 10 -0.88 8.13 0.00
N TYR A 11 -1.40 9.12 -0.75
CA TYR A 11 -0.62 9.89 -1.71
C TYR A 11 0.59 10.55 -1.05
N ARG A 12 0.39 11.26 0.07
CA ARG A 12 1.49 11.93 0.77
C ARG A 12 2.54 10.94 1.26
N ALA A 13 2.10 9.83 1.86
CA ALA A 13 3.03 8.80 2.33
C ALA A 13 3.82 8.15 1.19
N LEU A 14 3.15 7.81 0.08
CA LEU A 14 3.79 7.23 -1.10
C LEU A 14 4.79 8.19 -1.72
N LYS A 15 4.39 9.45 -1.96
CA LYS A 15 5.27 10.47 -2.54
C LYS A 15 6.52 10.68 -1.70
N ASN A 16 6.35 10.91 -0.39
CA ASN A 16 7.47 11.10 0.51
C ASN A 16 8.42 9.89 0.48
N GLY A 17 7.89 8.67 0.53
CA GLY A 17 8.72 7.45 0.48
C GLY A 17 9.45 7.29 -0.86
N LEU A 18 8.82 7.63 -1.98
CA LEU A 18 9.47 7.61 -3.30
C LEU A 18 10.57 8.67 -3.40
N ASP A 19 10.34 9.88 -2.87
CA ASP A 19 11.32 10.96 -2.84
C ASP A 19 12.53 10.61 -1.96
N GLU A 20 12.31 10.10 -0.75
CA GLU A 20 13.37 9.61 0.14
C GLU A 20 14.19 8.51 -0.53
N TYR A 21 13.52 7.59 -1.22
CA TYR A 21 14.20 6.51 -1.91
C TYR A 21 15.00 7.00 -3.11
N LEU A 22 14.48 7.98 -3.86
CA LEU A 22 15.22 8.66 -4.93
C LEU A 22 16.48 9.36 -4.39
N GLU A 23 16.38 10.03 -3.25
CA GLU A 23 17.51 10.71 -2.60
C GLU A 23 18.62 9.72 -2.17
N VAL A 24 18.24 8.55 -1.65
CA VAL A 24 19.18 7.48 -1.31
C VAL A 24 19.93 7.02 -2.56
N HIS A 25 19.23 6.83 -3.69
CA HIS A 25 19.86 6.42 -4.97
C HIS A 25 20.74 7.53 -5.57
N GLN A 26 20.36 8.80 -5.42
CA GLN A 26 21.21 9.93 -5.81
C GLN A 26 22.51 9.94 -4.99
N THR A 27 22.42 9.71 -3.68
CA THR A 27 23.60 9.62 -2.81
C THR A 27 24.50 8.44 -3.18
N GLU A 28 23.93 7.30 -3.55
CA GLU A 28 24.68 6.14 -4.05
C GLU A 28 25.38 6.46 -5.38
N LEU A 29 24.68 7.10 -6.31
CA LEU A 29 25.21 7.53 -7.59
C LEU A 29 26.41 8.47 -7.42
N ASP A 30 26.33 9.43 -6.51
CA ASP A 30 27.42 10.38 -6.23
C ASP A 30 28.65 9.67 -5.66
N LYS A 31 28.45 8.68 -4.78
CA LYS A 31 29.52 7.83 -4.23
C LYS A 31 30.20 7.03 -5.33
N LEU A 32 29.43 6.32 -6.16
CA LEU A 32 29.96 5.51 -7.27
C LEU A 32 30.71 6.39 -8.29
N THR A 33 30.17 7.56 -8.58
CA THR A 33 30.79 8.53 -9.51
C THR A 33 32.12 9.05 -8.97
N THR A 34 32.21 9.31 -7.66
CA THR A 34 33.45 9.71 -6.99
C THR A 34 34.48 8.58 -7.04
N GLN A 35 34.07 7.35 -6.71
CA GLN A 35 34.94 6.17 -6.81
C GLN A 35 35.46 5.94 -8.23
N LEU A 36 34.63 6.13 -9.25
CA LEU A 36 35.05 6.01 -10.65
C LEU A 36 36.13 7.04 -11.00
N LYS A 37 35.99 8.29 -10.53
CA LYS A 37 36.98 9.35 -10.75
C LYS A 37 38.32 9.02 -10.08
N ASP A 38 38.29 8.50 -8.86
CA ASP A 38 39.51 8.11 -8.13
C ASP A 38 40.19 6.88 -8.77
N MET A 39 39.41 5.88 -9.14
CA MET A 39 39.92 4.64 -9.76
C MET A 39 40.52 4.84 -11.14
N LYS A 40 40.09 5.87 -11.90
CA LYS A 40 40.69 6.22 -13.18
C LYS A 40 42.18 6.56 -13.05
N ARG A 41 42.63 7.01 -11.87
CA ARG A 41 44.05 7.28 -11.59
C ARG A 41 44.88 6.00 -11.39
N ASN A 42 44.23 4.87 -11.12
CA ASN A 42 44.87 3.60 -10.77
C ASN A 42 44.91 2.57 -11.93
N SER A 43 44.41 2.94 -13.12
CA SER A 43 44.51 2.16 -14.39
C SER A 43 44.01 0.69 -14.34
N ARG A 44 43.04 0.35 -13.49
CA ARG A 44 42.44 -1.00 -13.43
C ARG A 44 41.18 -1.11 -14.29
N LEU A 45 41.36 -1.34 -15.59
CA LEU A 45 40.29 -1.26 -16.60
C LEU A 45 39.04 -2.11 -16.29
N GLY A 46 39.20 -3.34 -15.80
CA GLY A 46 38.06 -4.21 -15.44
C GLY A 46 37.19 -3.63 -14.32
N VAL A 47 37.83 -3.06 -13.28
CA VAL A 47 37.11 -2.43 -12.16
C VAL A 47 36.35 -1.18 -12.62
N LEU A 48 36.94 -0.41 -13.55
CA LEU A 48 36.28 0.76 -14.14
C LEU A 48 35.04 0.39 -14.95
N TYR A 49 35.09 -0.72 -15.69
CA TYR A 49 33.95 -1.22 -16.45
C TYR A 49 32.80 -1.65 -15.54
N ASP A 50 33.10 -2.39 -14.47
CA ASP A 50 32.08 -2.83 -13.52
C ASP A 50 31.45 -1.64 -12.77
N LEU A 51 32.24 -0.63 -12.39
CA LEU A 51 31.74 0.61 -11.78
C LEU A 51 30.84 1.40 -12.74
N ASP A 52 31.25 1.59 -14.00
CA ASP A 52 30.42 2.26 -15.02
C ASP A 52 29.09 1.53 -15.26
N LYS A 53 29.12 0.19 -15.26
CA LYS A 53 27.91 -0.63 -15.37
C LYS A 53 26.97 -0.41 -14.17
N GLN A 54 27.50 -0.36 -12.96
CA GLN A 54 26.72 -0.08 -11.74
C GLN A 54 26.11 1.32 -11.77
N ILE A 55 26.91 2.35 -12.11
CA ILE A 55 26.43 3.73 -12.28
C ILE A 55 25.25 3.78 -13.24
N LYS A 56 25.40 3.21 -14.44
CA LYS A 56 24.31 3.17 -15.43
C LYS A 56 23.09 2.38 -14.95
N ALA A 57 23.25 1.40 -14.07
CA ALA A 57 22.12 0.68 -13.49
C ALA A 57 21.35 1.56 -12.51
N VAL A 58 22.05 2.26 -11.62
CA VAL A 58 21.46 3.21 -10.64
C VAL A 58 20.77 4.36 -11.36
N GLU A 59 21.43 5.00 -12.34
CA GLU A 59 20.84 6.09 -13.12
C GLU A 59 19.56 5.68 -13.86
N ARG A 60 19.50 4.45 -14.39
CA ARG A 60 18.27 3.94 -15.03
C ARG A 60 17.18 3.70 -14.01
N TYR A 61 17.53 3.28 -12.80
CA TYR A 61 16.56 3.05 -11.75
C TYR A 61 15.96 4.35 -11.23
N MET A 62 16.80 5.36 -11.00
CA MET A 62 16.35 6.70 -10.61
C MET A 62 15.35 7.27 -11.62
N ARG A 63 15.62 7.17 -12.92
CA ARG A 63 14.66 7.58 -13.96
C ARG A 63 13.31 6.86 -13.87
N ARG A 64 13.29 5.58 -13.46
CA ARG A 64 12.03 4.86 -13.20
C ARG A 64 11.32 5.39 -11.96
N LEU A 65 12.05 5.76 -10.91
CA LEU A 65 11.48 6.36 -9.69
C LEU A 65 10.89 7.74 -9.99
N GLU A 66 11.61 8.60 -10.71
CA GLU A 66 11.13 9.92 -11.15
C GLU A 66 9.84 9.81 -11.98
N PHE A 67 9.80 8.84 -12.91
CA PHE A 67 8.60 8.55 -13.67
C PHE A 67 7.44 8.08 -12.78
N HIS A 68 7.73 7.24 -11.77
CA HIS A 68 6.73 6.77 -10.83
C HIS A 68 6.16 7.92 -9.99
N ILE A 69 7.02 8.79 -9.45
CA ILE A 69 6.62 10.00 -8.70
C ILE A 69 5.71 10.87 -9.57
N SER A 70 6.13 11.13 -10.81
CA SER A 70 5.35 11.93 -11.76
C SER A 70 3.97 11.33 -12.02
N LYS A 71 3.87 10.00 -12.14
CA LYS A 71 2.59 9.31 -12.37
C LYS A 71 1.67 9.40 -11.15
N VAL A 72 2.23 9.26 -9.95
CA VAL A 72 1.50 9.41 -8.67
C VAL A 72 0.96 10.84 -8.52
N ASP A 73 1.78 11.85 -8.84
CA ASP A 73 1.36 13.26 -8.82
C ASP A 73 0.23 13.54 -9.82
N GLU A 74 0.38 13.09 -11.08
CA GLU A 74 -0.64 13.27 -12.13
C GLU A 74 -1.99 12.68 -11.71
N LEU A 75 -1.99 11.45 -11.16
CA LEU A 75 -3.22 10.80 -10.68
C LEU A 75 -3.85 11.56 -9.51
N TYR A 76 -3.05 12.04 -8.57
CA TYR A 76 -3.57 12.79 -7.42
C TYR A 76 -4.13 14.16 -7.83
N GLU A 77 -3.50 14.86 -8.77
CA GLU A 77 -4.03 16.10 -9.34
C GLU A 77 -5.37 15.86 -10.06
N ALA A 78 -5.45 14.80 -10.88
CA ALA A 78 -6.69 14.40 -11.54
C ALA A 78 -7.79 14.08 -10.51
N TYR A 79 -7.45 13.38 -9.43
CA TYR A 79 -8.37 13.09 -8.33
C TYR A 79 -8.89 14.38 -7.69
N CYS A 80 -8.02 15.35 -7.42
CA CYS A 80 -8.39 16.63 -6.81
C CYS A 80 -9.37 17.42 -7.70
N ILE A 81 -9.20 17.37 -9.02
CA ILE A 81 -10.13 17.97 -9.98
C ILE A 81 -11.51 17.30 -9.87
N GLN A 82 -11.57 15.96 -9.95
CA GLN A 82 -12.82 15.22 -9.83
C GLN A 82 -13.53 15.47 -8.50
N ARG A 83 -12.77 15.50 -7.40
CA ARG A 83 -13.27 15.85 -6.06
C ARG A 83 -13.92 17.24 -6.05
N ARG A 84 -13.24 18.25 -6.60
CA ARG A 84 -13.76 19.62 -6.66
C ARG A 84 -15.04 19.72 -7.49
N LEU A 85 -15.11 19.00 -8.61
CA LEU A 85 -16.31 18.91 -9.44
C LEU A 85 -17.46 18.23 -8.69
N CYS A 86 -17.18 17.13 -8.00
CA CYS A 86 -18.14 16.41 -7.17
C CYS A 86 -18.70 17.29 -6.04
N ASP A 87 -17.84 18.02 -5.33
CA ASP A 87 -18.22 18.98 -4.30
C ASP A 87 -19.09 20.12 -4.87
N GLY A 88 -18.74 20.63 -6.05
CA GLY A 88 -19.52 21.63 -6.77
C GLY A 88 -20.92 21.13 -7.12
N ALA A 89 -21.02 19.94 -7.72
CA ALA A 89 -22.29 19.31 -8.04
C ALA A 89 -23.13 19.08 -6.77
N SER A 90 -22.53 18.61 -5.67
CA SER A 90 -23.22 18.42 -4.39
C SER A 90 -23.85 19.72 -3.86
N LYS A 91 -23.10 20.83 -3.90
CA LYS A 91 -23.60 22.16 -3.52
C LYS A 91 -24.73 22.64 -4.43
N MET A 92 -24.63 22.42 -5.74
CA MET A 92 -25.71 22.74 -6.67
C MET A 92 -26.98 21.95 -6.37
N LYS A 93 -26.89 20.65 -6.06
CA LYS A 93 -28.05 19.83 -5.65
C LYS A 93 -28.76 20.43 -4.44
N GLN A 94 -28.00 20.86 -3.43
CA GLN A 94 -28.54 21.50 -2.24
C GLN A 94 -29.25 22.83 -2.58
N ALA A 95 -28.61 23.68 -3.39
CA ALA A 95 -29.20 24.97 -3.79
C ALA A 95 -30.51 24.79 -4.58
N PHE A 96 -30.55 23.86 -5.53
CA PHE A 96 -31.77 23.56 -6.30
C PHE A 96 -32.85 22.90 -5.46
N ALA A 97 -32.51 22.10 -4.45
CA ALA A 97 -33.47 21.52 -3.51
C ALA A 97 -34.15 22.60 -2.63
N MET A 98 -33.46 23.71 -2.36
CA MET A 98 -34.00 24.87 -1.64
C MET A 98 -34.73 25.87 -2.54
N SER A 99 -34.67 25.69 -3.87
CA SER A 99 -35.27 26.60 -4.84
C SER A 99 -36.72 26.24 -5.16
N PRO A 100 -37.58 27.19 -5.59
CA PRO A 100 -38.94 26.90 -6.01
C PRO A 100 -38.97 25.85 -7.12
N ALA A 101 -39.89 24.88 -7.00
CA ALA A 101 -40.03 23.80 -7.97
C ALA A 101 -40.47 24.36 -9.34
N SER A 102 -39.60 24.28 -10.33
CA SER A 102 -39.88 24.60 -11.73
C SER A 102 -39.45 23.47 -12.65
N LYS A 103 -39.98 23.43 -13.88
CA LYS A 103 -39.58 22.44 -14.89
C LYS A 103 -38.07 22.53 -15.17
N ALA A 104 -37.56 23.73 -15.37
CA ALA A 104 -36.13 23.97 -15.58
C ALA A 104 -35.27 23.51 -14.38
N ALA A 105 -35.70 23.80 -13.14
CA ALA A 105 -35.00 23.35 -11.95
C ALA A 105 -34.94 21.81 -11.85
N ARG A 106 -36.00 21.11 -12.27
CA ARG A 106 -36.04 19.64 -12.30
C ARG A 106 -35.10 19.05 -13.37
N GLU A 107 -35.04 19.67 -14.54
CA GLU A 107 -34.11 19.28 -15.61
C GLU A 107 -32.66 19.49 -15.17
N SER A 108 -32.32 20.65 -14.60
CA SER A 108 -30.99 20.92 -14.04
C SER A 108 -30.62 19.92 -12.94
N LEU A 109 -31.54 19.61 -12.01
CA LEU A 109 -31.30 18.60 -10.97
C LEU A 109 -30.98 17.22 -11.56
N THR A 110 -31.63 16.84 -12.66
CA THR A 110 -31.39 15.54 -13.32
C THR A 110 -29.98 15.50 -13.90
N GLU A 111 -29.55 16.56 -14.57
CA GLU A 111 -28.20 16.68 -15.12
C GLU A 111 -27.14 16.69 -14.01
N ILE A 112 -27.34 17.46 -12.94
CA ILE A 112 -26.42 17.50 -11.80
C ILE A 112 -26.30 16.14 -11.12
N ASN A 113 -27.41 15.39 -10.99
CA ASN A 113 -27.38 14.03 -10.47
C ASN A 113 -26.52 13.10 -11.34
N ARG A 114 -26.64 13.20 -12.67
CA ARG A 114 -25.84 12.44 -13.63
C ARG A 114 -24.35 12.78 -13.48
N SER A 115 -24.00 14.06 -13.50
CA SER A 115 -22.61 14.52 -13.38
C SER A 115 -22.00 14.14 -12.03
N TYR A 116 -22.76 14.29 -10.93
CA TYR A 116 -22.30 13.88 -9.59
C TYR A 116 -21.93 12.39 -9.54
N LYS A 117 -22.77 11.53 -10.15
CA LYS A 117 -22.50 10.09 -10.23
C LYS A 117 -21.22 9.83 -11.05
N GLU A 118 -21.09 10.47 -12.20
CA GLU A 118 -19.91 10.36 -13.07
C GLU A 118 -18.62 10.78 -12.36
N TYR A 119 -18.61 11.92 -11.67
CA TYR A 119 -17.45 12.36 -10.90
C TYR A 119 -17.09 11.37 -9.77
N THR A 120 -18.10 10.82 -9.10
CA THR A 120 -17.91 9.82 -8.04
C THR A 120 -17.29 8.53 -8.58
N GLU A 121 -17.76 8.06 -9.73
CA GLU A 121 -17.21 6.89 -10.43
C GLU A 121 -15.77 7.15 -10.89
N ASN A 122 -15.48 8.32 -11.48
CA ASN A 122 -14.14 8.70 -11.87
C ASN A 122 -13.16 8.73 -10.69
N MET A 123 -13.58 9.27 -9.53
CA MET A 123 -12.76 9.26 -8.33
C MET A 123 -12.43 7.83 -7.87
N CYS A 124 -13.39 6.90 -7.93
CA CYS A 124 -13.15 5.51 -7.57
C CYS A 124 -12.20 4.81 -8.55
N THR A 125 -12.29 5.13 -9.84
CA THR A 125 -11.35 4.64 -10.86
C THR A 125 -9.93 5.13 -10.58
N ILE A 126 -9.76 6.42 -10.29
CA ILE A 126 -8.45 6.99 -9.97
C ILE A 126 -7.87 6.40 -8.67
N GLU A 127 -8.71 6.15 -7.65
CA GLU A 127 -8.30 5.42 -6.45
C GLU A 127 -7.76 4.01 -6.80
N ALA A 128 -8.48 3.24 -7.61
CA ALA A 128 -8.03 1.92 -8.04
C ALA A 128 -6.74 1.98 -8.89
N GLU A 129 -6.57 3.00 -9.72
CA GLU A 129 -5.33 3.22 -10.47
C GLU A 129 -4.15 3.54 -9.55
N LEU A 130 -4.35 4.38 -8.52
CA LEU A 130 -3.30 4.66 -7.54
C LEU A 130 -2.97 3.40 -6.71
N GLU A 131 -3.94 2.56 -6.36
CA GLU A 131 -3.68 1.28 -5.68
C GLU A 131 -2.68 0.40 -6.43
N ASN A 132 -2.74 0.39 -7.77
CA ASN A 132 -1.79 -0.36 -8.61
C ASN A 132 -0.36 0.19 -8.57
N LEU A 133 -0.16 1.40 -8.05
CA LEU A 133 1.14 2.05 -7.91
C LEU A 133 1.73 1.90 -6.50
N LEU A 134 0.98 1.37 -5.53
CA LEU A 134 1.44 1.23 -4.14
C LEU A 134 2.45 0.10 -3.95
N GLY A 135 2.66 -0.74 -4.96
CA GLY A 135 3.53 -1.91 -4.89
C GLY A 135 2.92 -3.03 -4.06
N GLU A 136 3.74 -3.67 -3.23
CA GLU A 136 3.36 -4.83 -2.43
C GLU A 136 4.05 -4.80 -1.06
N PHE A 137 3.45 -5.45 -0.07
CA PHE A 137 4.08 -5.63 1.23
C PHE A 137 4.01 -7.10 1.67
N CYS A 138 5.10 -7.56 2.27
CA CYS A 138 5.23 -8.92 2.75
C CYS A 138 4.95 -8.98 4.27
N ILE A 139 4.03 -9.86 4.67
CA ILE A 139 3.79 -10.20 6.07
C ILE A 139 4.49 -11.52 6.36
N LYS A 140 5.38 -11.52 7.35
CA LYS A 140 6.06 -12.72 7.84
C LYS A 140 5.52 -13.16 9.20
N MET A 141 5.15 -14.43 9.30
CA MET A 141 4.77 -15.03 10.57
C MET A 141 6.01 -15.29 11.43
N LYS A 142 6.13 -14.57 12.55
CA LYS A 142 7.22 -14.76 13.51
C LYS A 142 6.84 -15.64 14.70
N GLY A 143 5.57 -15.63 15.08
CA GLY A 143 5.06 -16.33 16.27
C GLY A 143 3.92 -15.56 16.93
N LEU A 144 3.12 -16.27 17.72
CA LEU A 144 2.16 -15.69 18.65
C LEU A 144 2.87 -15.26 19.94
N ALA A 145 2.50 -14.11 20.48
CA ALA A 145 2.99 -13.62 21.78
C ALA A 145 1.90 -12.79 22.48
N GLY A 146 1.78 -12.94 23.80
CA GLY A 146 0.96 -12.10 24.69
C GLY A 146 -0.56 -12.30 24.62
N PHE A 147 -1.12 -12.68 23.46
CA PHE A 147 -2.57 -12.74 23.25
C PHE A 147 -3.19 -14.11 23.58
N ALA A 148 -2.40 -15.19 23.54
CA ALA A 148 -2.87 -16.55 23.72
C ALA A 148 -1.96 -17.35 24.66
N ARG A 149 -2.51 -18.39 25.29
CA ARG A 149 -1.74 -19.42 26.01
C ARG A 149 -0.80 -20.13 25.03
N LEU A 150 0.43 -20.44 25.40
CA LEU A 150 1.34 -21.13 24.49
C LEU A 150 1.89 -22.37 25.18
N CYS A 151 1.05 -23.39 25.36
CA CYS A 151 1.45 -24.65 25.96
C CYS A 151 1.82 -25.70 24.91
N PRO A 152 2.79 -26.58 25.22
CA PRO A 152 3.10 -27.74 24.40
C PRO A 152 1.85 -28.48 23.91
N GLY A 153 1.77 -28.68 22.60
CA GLY A 153 0.66 -29.36 21.93
C GLY A 153 -0.51 -28.46 21.54
N ASP A 154 -0.58 -27.21 22.00
CA ASP A 154 -1.59 -26.25 21.56
C ASP A 154 -1.51 -26.06 20.04
N GLN A 155 -2.68 -26.01 19.40
CA GLN A 155 -2.81 -25.76 17.97
C GLN A 155 -3.63 -24.51 17.72
N TYR A 156 -3.14 -23.69 16.80
CA TYR A 156 -3.70 -22.40 16.44
C TYR A 156 -3.98 -22.31 14.96
N GLU A 157 -5.01 -21.55 14.62
CA GLU A 157 -5.34 -21.12 13.28
C GLU A 157 -5.40 -19.59 13.26
N ILE A 158 -4.64 -18.98 12.36
CA ILE A 158 -4.63 -17.53 12.15
C ILE A 158 -5.25 -17.25 10.79
N PHE A 159 -6.24 -16.37 10.75
CA PHE A 159 -6.87 -15.92 9.52
C PHE A 159 -6.70 -14.41 9.38
N MET A 160 -5.90 -14.01 8.40
CA MET A 160 -5.73 -12.63 8.00
C MET A 160 -6.60 -12.32 6.78
N ARG A 161 -7.26 -11.17 6.79
CA ARG A 161 -8.03 -10.66 5.65
C ARG A 161 -7.70 -9.19 5.43
N TYR A 162 -7.44 -8.85 4.17
CA TYR A 162 -7.24 -7.48 3.74
C TYR A 162 -7.98 -7.22 2.44
N GLY A 163 -9.11 -6.52 2.51
CA GLY A 163 -10.06 -6.42 1.41
C GLY A 163 -10.55 -7.79 0.94
N ARG A 164 -10.18 -8.15 -0.30
CA ARG A 164 -10.45 -9.46 -0.93
C ARG A 164 -9.34 -10.48 -0.71
N GLN A 165 -8.16 -10.04 -0.29
CA GLN A 165 -6.99 -10.87 -0.05
C GLN A 165 -7.12 -11.59 1.30
N ARG A 166 -6.68 -12.84 1.37
CA ARG A 166 -6.84 -13.71 2.55
C ARG A 166 -5.61 -14.57 2.73
N TRP A 167 -5.24 -14.78 3.98
CA TRP A 167 -4.19 -15.71 4.35
C TRP A 167 -4.62 -16.50 5.58
N LYS A 168 -4.48 -17.82 5.50
CA LYS A 168 -4.83 -18.75 6.56
C LYS A 168 -3.58 -19.53 6.92
N LEU A 169 -3.18 -19.47 8.19
CA LEU A 169 -2.08 -20.26 8.73
C LEU A 169 -2.59 -21.18 9.82
N LYS A 170 -1.94 -22.33 9.96
CA LYS A 170 -2.02 -23.19 11.13
C LYS A 170 -0.66 -23.32 11.76
N GLY A 171 -0.63 -23.33 13.08
CA GLY A 171 0.59 -23.53 13.83
C GLY A 171 0.38 -24.36 15.07
N LYS A 172 1.49 -24.88 15.57
CA LYS A 172 1.53 -25.72 16.76
C LYS A 172 2.64 -25.24 17.68
N ILE A 173 2.38 -25.32 18.98
CA ILE A 173 3.40 -25.15 20.00
C ILE A 173 4.05 -26.51 20.25
N GLU A 174 5.34 -26.62 19.95
CA GLU A 174 6.09 -27.85 20.15
C GLU A 174 6.45 -28.07 21.62
N VAL A 175 6.88 -29.28 21.95
CA VAL A 175 7.21 -29.70 23.33
C VAL A 175 8.31 -28.83 23.95
N ASN A 176 9.24 -28.34 23.12
CA ASN A 176 10.32 -27.45 23.53
C ASN A 176 9.90 -25.96 23.56
N GLY A 177 8.61 -25.65 23.41
CA GLY A 177 8.07 -24.28 23.39
C GLY A 177 8.29 -23.52 22.07
N LYS A 178 8.97 -24.11 21.08
CA LYS A 178 9.08 -23.51 19.74
C LYS A 178 7.73 -23.55 19.03
N GLN A 179 7.50 -22.58 18.16
CA GLN A 179 6.28 -22.52 17.36
C GLN A 179 6.60 -22.98 15.94
N SER A 180 5.82 -23.91 15.41
CA SER A 180 5.86 -24.35 14.02
C SER A 180 4.62 -23.81 13.29
N TRP A 181 4.79 -23.30 12.06
CA TRP A 181 3.72 -22.71 11.25
C TRP A 181 3.77 -23.30 9.84
N ASP A 182 2.62 -23.53 9.22
CA ASP A 182 2.50 -24.10 7.87
C ASP A 182 2.72 -23.07 6.74
N GLY A 183 2.85 -21.79 7.09
CA GLY A 183 3.22 -20.70 6.18
C GLY A 183 4.18 -19.74 6.86
N GLU A 184 5.22 -19.32 6.13
CA GLU A 184 6.23 -18.40 6.64
C GLU A 184 5.87 -16.94 6.31
N GLU A 185 5.45 -16.69 5.06
CA GLU A 185 5.20 -15.34 4.57
C GLU A 185 4.07 -15.29 3.55
N MET A 186 3.47 -14.12 3.40
CA MET A 186 2.45 -13.82 2.40
C MET A 186 2.60 -12.38 1.92
N VAL A 187 2.49 -12.18 0.61
CA VAL A 187 2.48 -10.86 -0.01
C VAL A 187 1.05 -10.36 -0.16
N PHE A 188 0.83 -9.09 0.17
CA PHE A 188 -0.42 -8.37 -0.01
C PHE A 188 -0.20 -7.12 -0.85
N LEU A 189 -1.18 -6.78 -1.68
CA LEU A 189 -1.26 -5.49 -2.37
C LEU A 189 -1.89 -4.47 -1.41
N PRO A 190 -1.29 -3.29 -1.19
CA PRO A 190 -1.90 -2.20 -0.45
C PRO A 190 -3.23 -1.78 -1.08
N LEU A 191 -4.17 -1.40 -0.23
CA LEU A 191 -5.45 -0.82 -0.61
C LEU A 191 -5.54 0.57 0.00
N ILE A 192 -6.11 1.51 -0.73
CA ILE A 192 -6.49 2.82 -0.20
C ILE A 192 -7.51 2.59 0.91
N VAL A 193 -8.49 1.72 0.66
CA VAL A 193 -9.59 1.46 1.58
C VAL A 193 -9.52 0.05 2.16
N GLY A 194 -9.69 -0.04 3.48
CA GLY A 194 -9.80 -1.30 4.20
C GLY A 194 -8.72 -1.43 5.27
N LEU A 195 -9.05 -2.21 6.29
CA LEU A 195 -8.13 -2.56 7.37
C LEU A 195 -7.73 -4.02 7.26
N ILE A 196 -6.51 -4.34 7.70
CA ILE A 196 -6.09 -5.72 7.89
C ILE A 196 -6.82 -6.25 9.13
N SER A 197 -7.63 -7.28 8.95
CA SER A 197 -8.28 -8.01 10.04
C SER A 197 -7.50 -9.29 10.30
N ILE A 198 -7.10 -9.50 11.55
CA ILE A 198 -6.43 -10.73 12.00
C ILE A 198 -7.34 -11.40 13.01
N LYS A 199 -7.65 -12.68 12.77
CA LYS A 199 -8.39 -13.53 13.71
C LYS A 199 -7.52 -14.70 14.10
N VAL A 200 -7.50 -15.01 15.39
CA VAL A 200 -6.76 -16.15 15.95
C VAL A 200 -7.76 -17.09 16.62
N CYS A 201 -7.74 -18.35 16.24
CA CYS A 201 -8.60 -19.40 16.79
C CYS A 201 -7.72 -20.52 17.36
N MET A 202 -8.01 -20.96 18.58
CA MET A 202 -7.43 -22.20 19.11
C MET A 202 -8.23 -23.37 18.56
N LEU A 203 -7.57 -24.35 17.93
CA LEU A 203 -8.23 -25.51 17.32
C LEU A 203 -8.43 -26.66 18.30
N THR A 204 -7.44 -26.88 19.17
CA THR A 204 -7.48 -27.97 20.16
C THR A 204 -6.92 -27.45 21.47
N PRO A 205 -7.75 -27.20 22.50
CA PRO A 205 -7.26 -27.07 23.86
C PRO A 205 -6.91 -28.48 24.34
N LEU A 206 -5.62 -28.83 24.40
CA LEU A 206 -5.27 -30.01 25.19
C LEU A 206 -5.58 -29.67 26.66
N PRO A 207 -6.30 -30.53 27.40
CA PRO A 207 -6.42 -30.36 28.83
C PRO A 207 -4.99 -30.33 29.39
N ALA A 208 -4.74 -29.42 30.33
CA ALA A 208 -3.50 -29.45 31.09
C ALA A 208 -3.39 -30.87 31.69
N SER A 209 -2.54 -31.73 31.12
CA SER A 209 -2.23 -33.01 31.72
C SER A 209 -1.61 -32.66 33.07
N LYS A 210 -2.25 -33.18 34.12
CA LYS A 210 -1.90 -33.00 35.52
C LYS A 210 -0.38 -33.07 35.67
N ALA A 211 0.22 -31.93 36.04
CA ALA A 211 1.54 -31.95 36.63
C ALA A 211 1.45 -32.80 37.91
N GLY A 212 2.14 -33.94 37.90
CA GLY A 212 2.65 -34.69 39.05
C GLY A 212 1.72 -34.95 40.24
N VAL A 213 1.36 -36.22 40.43
CA VAL A 213 1.66 -36.93 41.68
C VAL A 213 2.32 -38.24 41.31
#